data_AF-A0A2E7RNV8-F1
#
_entry.id   AF-A0A2E7RNV8-F1
#
_cell.length_a   1.000
_cell.length_b   1.000
_cell.length_c   1.000
_cell.angle_alpha   90.00
_cell.angle_beta   90.00
_cell.angle_gamma   90.00
#
_symmetry.space_group_name_H-M   'P 1'
#
loop_
_entity.id
_entity.type
_entity.pdbx_description
1 polymer ?
#
loop_
_entity_poly.entity_id
_entity_poly.type
_entity_poly.pdbx_seq_one_letter_code
_entity_poly.pdbx_strand_id
1 'polypeptide(L)'
;MISFLRERLQGIVAFSFLGIVALTFAFLGLPTFTQTFTKNNYATIGEYEISQSEYISTRNQVESTLRDQFGQSVDLSNPILFDAVEELTKNSLIERYTIIK
;
A
#
# COMPACT_ATOMS: atom_id res chain seq x y z
N MET A 1 20.12 -5.35 -50.76
CA MET A 1 20.81 -6.25 -49.81
C MET A 1 21.32 -5.55 -48.55
N ILE A 2 21.93 -4.35 -48.63
CA ILE A 2 22.42 -3.60 -47.44
C ILE A 2 21.29 -3.11 -46.51
N SER A 3 20.10 -2.77 -47.02
CA SER A 3 18.97 -2.34 -46.17
C SER A 3 18.44 -3.48 -45.28
N PHE A 4 18.38 -4.70 -45.81
CA PHE A 4 17.93 -5.90 -45.08
C PHE A 4 18.90 -6.27 -43.94
N LEU A 5 20.20 -6.06 -44.15
CA LEU A 5 21.22 -6.26 -43.12
C LEU A 5 21.12 -5.20 -42.02
N ARG A 6 20.85 -3.94 -42.38
CA ARG A 6 20.66 -2.81 -41.46
C ARG A 6 19.45 -3.01 -40.53
N GLU A 7 18.33 -3.50 -41.07
CA GLU A 7 17.10 -3.72 -40.31
C GLU A 7 17.26 -4.86 -39.29
N ARG A 8 17.92 -5.96 -39.67
CA ARG A 8 18.32 -7.03 -38.74
C ARG A 8 19.31 -6.55 -37.67
N LEU A 9 20.30 -5.75 -38.04
CA LEU A 9 21.29 -5.19 -37.11
C LEU A 9 20.61 -4.25 -36.09
N GLN A 10 19.69 -3.40 -36.53
CA GLN A 10 18.90 -2.55 -35.63
C GLN A 10 18.03 -3.37 -34.67
N GLY A 11 17.41 -4.46 -35.14
CA GLY A 11 16.67 -5.38 -34.29
C GLY A 11 17.54 -6.04 -33.20
N ILE A 12 18.73 -6.54 -33.56
CA ILE A 12 19.67 -7.17 -32.60
C ILE A 12 20.13 -6.17 -31.54
N VAL A 13 20.42 -4.94 -31.94
CA VAL A 13 20.81 -3.87 -31.02
C VAL A 13 19.65 -3.55 -30.06
N ALA A 14 18.43 -3.39 -30.59
CA ALA A 14 17.25 -3.15 -29.77
C ALA A 14 16.99 -4.27 -28.74
N PHE A 15 17.13 -5.54 -29.14
CA PHE A 15 17.00 -6.68 -28.24
C PHE A 15 18.09 -6.70 -27.15
N SER A 16 19.31 -6.28 -27.49
CA SER A 16 20.42 -6.21 -26.54
C SER A 16 20.19 -5.12 -25.48
N PHE A 17 19.67 -3.95 -25.89
CA PHE A 17 19.25 -2.91 -24.95
C PHE A 17 18.12 -3.39 -24.03
N LEU A 18 17.10 -4.06 -24.59
CA LEU A 18 16.01 -4.63 -23.80
C LEU A 18 16.53 -5.64 -22.76
N GLY A 19 17.47 -6.50 -23.17
CA GLY A 19 18.10 -7.49 -22.29
C GLY A 19 18.87 -6.84 -21.13
N ILE A 20 19.63 -5.79 -21.40
CA ILE A 20 20.36 -5.05 -20.34
C ILE A 20 19.38 -4.36 -19.39
N VAL A 21 18.34 -3.69 -19.90
CA VAL A 21 17.31 -3.05 -19.06
C VAL A 21 16.60 -4.09 -18.19
N ALA A 22 16.19 -5.22 -18.78
CA ALA A 22 15.55 -6.30 -18.04
C ALA A 22 16.47 -6.90 -16.96
N LEU A 23 17.76 -7.09 -17.24
CA LEU A 23 18.74 -7.55 -16.26
C LEU A 23 18.90 -6.54 -15.12
N THR A 24 19.06 -5.25 -15.42
CA THR A 24 19.14 -4.21 -14.38
C THR A 24 17.89 -4.18 -13.50
N PHE A 25 16.71 -4.35 -14.09
CA PHE A 25 15.46 -4.44 -13.34
C PHE A 25 15.38 -5.72 -12.49
N ALA A 26 15.83 -6.86 -12.99
CA ALA A 26 15.83 -8.12 -12.23
C ALA A 26 16.74 -8.04 -10.99
N PHE A 27 17.92 -7.42 -11.09
CA PHE A 27 18.86 -7.35 -9.97
C PHE A 27 18.62 -6.19 -9.01
N LEU A 28 18.21 -5.01 -9.51
CA LEU A 28 18.05 -3.80 -8.70
C LEU A 28 16.57 -3.42 -8.46
N GLY A 29 15.71 -3.73 -9.41
CA GLY A 29 14.27 -3.43 -9.36
C GLY A 29 13.46 -4.44 -8.53
N LEU A 30 13.71 -5.74 -8.66
CA LEU A 30 12.96 -6.75 -7.89
C LEU A 30 13.14 -6.61 -6.36
N PRO A 31 14.36 -6.40 -5.81
CA PRO A 31 14.54 -6.24 -4.37
C PRO A 31 13.88 -4.96 -3.83
N THR A 32 13.88 -3.87 -4.59
CA THR A 32 13.25 -2.60 -4.18
C THR A 32 11.72 -2.64 -4.32
N PHE A 33 11.22 -3.34 -5.34
CA PHE A 33 9.79 -3.59 -5.52
C PHE A 33 9.20 -4.38 -4.35
N THR A 34 9.86 -5.46 -3.91
CA THR A 34 9.37 -6.27 -2.78
C THR A 34 9.49 -5.57 -1.43
N GLN A 35 10.57 -4.80 -1.20
CA GLN A 35 10.75 -4.01 0.03
C GLN A 35 9.63 -2.98 0.25
N THR A 36 9.12 -2.39 -0.83
CA THR A 36 8.03 -1.40 -0.76
C THR A 36 6.71 -2.01 -0.27
N PHE A 37 6.48 -3.30 -0.51
CA PHE A 37 5.30 -4.01 0.04
C PHE A 37 5.52 -4.53 1.47
N THR A 38 6.75 -4.85 1.85
CA THR A 38 7.03 -5.53 3.12
C THR A 38 7.03 -4.60 4.34
N LYS A 39 7.30 -3.30 4.20
CA LYS A 39 7.22 -2.33 5.31
C LYS A 39 6.23 -1.21 5.00
N ASN A 40 4.94 -1.51 5.17
CA ASN A 40 3.90 -0.49 5.18
C ASN A 40 3.51 -0.12 6.62
N ASN A 41 4.51 0.25 7.43
CA ASN A 41 4.32 0.61 8.83
C ASN A 41 3.71 2.00 8.91
N TYR A 42 2.47 2.07 9.37
CA TYR A 42 1.70 3.31 9.49
C TYR A 42 1.91 3.96 10.86
N ALA A 43 1.90 3.17 11.92
CA ALA A 43 2.13 3.63 13.29
C ALA A 43 2.67 2.49 14.16
N THR A 44 3.30 2.81 15.29
CA THR A 44 3.76 1.82 16.27
C THR A 44 2.99 2.03 17.57
N ILE A 45 2.43 0.96 18.14
CA ILE A 45 1.80 0.95 19.46
C ILE A 45 2.67 0.07 20.37
N GLY A 46 3.51 0.70 21.20
CA GLY A 46 4.47 -0.01 22.05
C GLY A 46 5.51 -0.76 21.21
N GLU A 47 5.54 -2.09 21.32
CA GLU A 47 6.43 -2.97 20.56
C GLU A 47 5.80 -3.50 19.25
N TYR A 48 4.53 -3.16 18.98
CA TYR A 48 3.80 -3.67 17.81
C TYR A 48 3.74 -2.61 16.70
N GLU A 49 4.09 -3.03 15.48
CA GLU A 49 3.98 -2.20 14.28
C GLU A 49 2.62 -2.42 13.62
N ILE A 50 1.87 -1.35 13.41
CA ILE A 50 0.58 -1.37 12.72
C ILE A 50 0.80 -1.09 11.24
N SER A 51 0.32 -2.00 10.40
CA SER A 51 0.33 -1.80 8.96
C SER A 51 -0.73 -0.79 8.51
N GLN A 52 -0.49 -0.07 7.42
CA GLN A 52 -1.49 0.83 6.83
C GLN A 52 -2.77 0.08 6.44
N SER A 53 -2.66 -1.15 5.94
CA SER A 53 -3.82 -2.01 5.63
C SER A 53 -4.66 -2.31 6.87
N GLU A 54 -4.02 -2.51 8.01
CA GLU A 54 -4.70 -2.79 9.27
C GLU A 54 -5.42 -1.54 9.79
N TYR A 55 -4.77 -0.38 9.76
CA TYR A 55 -5.42 0.89 10.09
C TYR A 55 -6.66 1.15 9.20
N ILE A 56 -6.53 0.97 7.88
CA ILE A 56 -7.66 1.14 6.95
C ILE A 56 -8.78 0.14 7.24
N SER A 57 -8.44 -1.12 7.51
CA SER A 57 -9.43 -2.15 7.85
C SER A 57 -10.21 -1.79 9.12
N THR A 58 -9.51 -1.37 10.19
CA THR A 58 -10.15 -0.97 11.45
C THR A 58 -10.99 0.29 11.26
N ARG A 59 -10.49 1.27 10.51
CA ARG A 59 -11.25 2.48 10.19
C ARG A 59 -12.54 2.16 9.45
N ASN A 60 -12.48 1.33 8.41
CA ASN A 60 -13.66 0.90 7.66
C ASN A 60 -14.69 0.19 8.56
N GLN A 61 -14.25 -0.59 9.53
CA GLN A 61 -15.12 -1.25 10.49
C GLN A 61 -15.81 -0.25 11.43
N VAL A 62 -15.08 0.76 11.92
CA VAL A 62 -15.64 1.85 12.73
C VAL A 62 -16.65 2.65 11.91
N GLU A 63 -16.30 3.02 10.68
CA GLU A 63 -17.21 3.74 9.78
C GLU A 63 -18.48 2.95 9.47
N SER A 64 -18.38 1.63 9.23
CA SER A 64 -19.54 0.76 9.06
C SER A 64 -20.42 0.74 10.32
N THR A 65 -19.81 0.58 11.50
CA THR A 65 -20.53 0.55 12.78
C THR A 65 -21.28 1.86 13.03
N LEU A 66 -20.65 3.00 12.72
CA LEU A 66 -21.29 4.31 12.85
C LEU A 66 -22.43 4.48 11.85
N ARG A 67 -22.28 4.02 10.60
CA ARG A 67 -23.37 4.02 9.62
C ARG A 67 -24.52 3.11 10.03
N ASP A 68 -24.25 1.99 10.68
CA ASP A 68 -25.28 1.08 11.20
C ASP A 68 -26.04 1.70 12.40
N GLN A 69 -25.35 2.46 13.25
CA GLN A 69 -25.94 3.10 14.44
C GLN A 69 -26.68 4.40 14.14
N PHE A 70 -26.12 5.24 13.27
CA PHE A 70 -26.62 6.59 13.01
C PHE A 70 -27.32 6.73 11.64
N GLY A 71 -27.24 5.70 10.79
CA GLY A 71 -27.86 5.63 9.46
C GLY A 71 -26.86 5.80 8.31
N GLN A 72 -27.09 5.11 7.18
CA GLN A 72 -26.19 5.14 6.02
C GLN A 72 -26.02 6.53 5.40
N SER A 73 -26.95 7.46 5.63
CA SER A 73 -26.92 8.84 5.15
C SER A 73 -26.00 9.77 5.96
N VAL A 74 -25.32 9.25 6.98
CA VAL A 74 -24.38 10.03 7.80
C VAL A 74 -23.13 10.38 6.98
N ASP A 75 -22.84 11.67 6.92
CA ASP A 75 -21.62 12.19 6.30
C ASP A 75 -20.46 12.12 7.28
N LEU A 76 -19.75 11.00 7.26
CA LEU A 76 -18.53 10.78 8.04
C LEU A 76 -17.34 11.65 7.58
N SER A 77 -17.52 12.43 6.50
CA SER A 77 -16.56 13.43 6.04
C SER A 77 -16.72 14.77 6.77
N ASN A 78 -17.80 14.93 7.56
CA ASN A 78 -17.95 16.08 8.44
C ASN A 78 -16.81 16.10 9.46
N PRO A 79 -16.11 17.24 9.66
CA PRO A 79 -14.94 17.31 10.55
C PRO A 79 -15.20 16.79 11.98
N ILE A 80 -16.41 16.98 12.51
CA ILE A 80 -16.77 16.48 13.86
C ILE A 80 -16.83 14.95 13.90
N LEU A 81 -17.39 14.34 12.85
CA LEU A 81 -17.54 12.88 12.76
C LEU A 81 -16.24 12.23 12.30
N PHE A 82 -15.44 12.92 11.51
CA PHE A 82 -14.10 12.50 11.12
C PHE A 82 -13.19 12.33 12.33
N ASP A 83 -13.16 13.32 13.23
CA ASP A 83 -12.38 13.26 14.47
C ASP A 83 -12.86 12.12 15.37
N ALA A 84 -14.18 11.92 15.48
CA ALA A 84 -14.75 10.81 16.24
C ALA A 84 -14.39 9.44 15.63
N VAL A 85 -14.47 9.28 14.31
CA VAL A 85 -14.02 8.05 13.61
C VAL A 85 -12.53 7.81 13.87
N GLU A 86 -11.71 8.84 13.81
CA GLU A 86 -10.26 8.74 14.03
C GLU A 86 -9.95 8.31 15.47
N GLU A 87 -10.58 8.93 16.45
CA GLU A 87 -10.42 8.61 17.87
C GLU A 87 -10.89 7.18 18.18
N LEU A 88 -12.06 6.78 17.67
CA LEU A 88 -12.58 5.42 17.82
C LEU A 88 -11.68 4.38 17.15
N THR A 89 -11.11 4.71 15.98
CA THR A 89 -10.16 3.84 15.28
C THR A 89 -8.89 3.66 16.10
N LYS A 90 -8.32 4.75 16.64
CA LYS A 90 -7.14 4.70 17.51
C LYS A 90 -7.41 3.89 18.77
N ASN A 91 -8.53 4.13 19.45
CA ASN A 91 -8.90 3.41 20.66
C ASN A 91 -9.10 1.92 20.38
N SER A 92 -9.75 1.54 19.27
CA SER A 92 -9.92 0.14 18.89
C SER A 92 -8.59 -0.56 18.61
N LEU A 93 -7.64 0.11 17.96
CA LEU A 93 -6.29 -0.41 17.75
C LEU A 93 -5.54 -0.55 19.08
N ILE A 94 -5.57 0.47 19.93
CA ILE A 94 -4.93 0.44 21.26
C ILE A 94 -5.50 -0.69 22.10
N GLU A 95 -6.82 -0.88 22.15
CA GLU A 95 -7.47 -1.97 22.87
C GLU A 95 -7.00 -3.33 22.37
N ARG A 96 -7.00 -3.55 21.05
CA ARG A 96 -6.50 -4.80 20.44
C ARG A 96 -5.08 -5.12 20.89
N TYR A 97 -4.17 -4.15 20.84
CA TYR A 97 -2.78 -4.33 21.20
C TYR A 97 -2.50 -4.31 22.72
N THR A 98 -3.41 -3.78 23.53
CA THR A 98 -3.31 -3.76 25.00
C THR A 98 -3.85 -5.06 25.62
N ILE A 99 -4.87 -5.67 25.01
CA ILE A 99 -5.46 -6.94 25.46
C ILE A 99 -4.56 -8.12 25.10
N ILE A 100 -3.78 -8.01 24.01
CA ILE A 100 -2.73 -8.99 23.68
C ILE A 100 -1.51 -8.69 24.56
N LYS A 101 -1.49 -9.26 25.77
CA LYS A 101 -0.33 -9.23 26.67
C LYS A 101 -0.11 -10.60 27.29
#